data_AF-A0A442FHQ6-F1
#
_entry.id   AF-A0A442FHQ6-F1
#
_cell.length_a   1.000
_cell.length_b   1.000
_cell.length_c   1.000
_cell.angle_alpha   90.00
_cell.angle_beta   90.00
_cell.angle_gamma   90.00
#
_symmetry.space_group_name_H-M   'P 1'
#
loop_
_entity.id
_entity.type
_entity.pdbx_description
1 polymer ?
#
loop_
_entity_poly.entity_id
_entity_poly.type
_entity_poly.pdbx_seq_one_letter_code
_entity_poly.pdbx_strand_id
1 'polypeptide(L)' 'MKHIAIGILGAAALGFVASAASAGTLDTVKQKGFLQCGVSTGLAGFSAPDDKGDWKG' A
#
# COMPACT_ATOMS: atom_id res chain seq x y z
N MET A 1 -9.92 34.26 -26.63
CA MET A 1 -10.11 32.87 -27.12
C MET A 1 -8.85 32.01 -27.01
N LYS A 2 -7.63 32.53 -27.30
CA LYS A 2 -6.36 31.77 -27.13
C LYS A 2 -6.06 31.31 -25.68
N HIS A 3 -6.36 32.14 -24.67
CA HIS A 3 -6.09 31.81 -23.26
C HIS A 3 -7.07 30.78 -22.66
N ILE A 4 -8.28 30.68 -23.21
CA ILE A 4 -9.30 29.69 -22.77
C ILE A 4 -8.89 28.29 -23.23
N ALA A 5 -8.35 28.17 -24.45
CA ALA A 5 -7.83 26.90 -24.98
C ALA A 5 -6.63 26.37 -24.17
N ILE A 6 -5.73 27.27 -23.73
CA ILE A 6 -4.58 26.91 -22.87
C ILE A 6 -5.04 26.45 -21.48
N GLY A 7 -6.06 27.11 -20.90
CA GLY A 7 -6.63 26.71 -19.61
C GLY A 7 -7.29 25.32 -19.61
N ILE A 8 -7.97 24.95 -20.71
CA ILE A 8 -8.62 23.64 -20.85
C ILE A 8 -7.59 22.51 -21.02
N LEU A 9 -6.52 22.73 -21.80
CA LEU A 9 -5.41 21.77 -21.96
C LEU A 9 -4.65 21.55 -20.63
N GLY A 10 -4.43 22.62 -19.85
CA GLY A 10 -3.80 22.51 -18.52
C GLY A 10 -4.65 21.74 -17.51
N ALA A 11 -5.97 21.94 -17.52
CA ALA A 11 -6.89 21.23 -16.62
C ALA A 11 -6.99 19.73 -16.95
N ALA A 12 -6.96 19.35 -18.24
CA ALA A 12 -6.95 17.94 -18.64
C ALA A 12 -5.69 17.21 -18.16
N ALA A 13 -4.52 17.85 -18.22
CA ALA A 13 -3.26 17.27 -17.77
C ALA A 13 -3.23 16.96 -16.26
N LEU A 14 -3.91 17.76 -15.44
CA LEU A 14 -4.03 17.53 -13.99
C LEU A 14 -5.01 16.39 -13.64
N GLY A 15 -6.01 16.13 -14.48
CA GLY A 15 -6.99 15.05 -14.28
C GLY A 15 -6.43 13.64 -14.50
N PHE A 16 -5.42 13.47 -15.36
CA PHE A 16 -4.81 12.18 -15.66
C PHE A 16 -3.85 11.65 -14.58
N VAL A 17 -3.45 12.49 -13.62
CA VAL A 17 -2.54 12.08 -12.53
C VAL A 17 -3.29 11.36 -11.40
N ALA A 18 -4.62 11.39 -11.40
CA ALA A 18 -5.46 10.60 -10.51
C ALA A 18 -5.53 9.13 -10.96
N SER A 19 -4.37 8.47 -11.04
CA SER A 19 -4.33 7.01 -11.19
C SER A 19 -4.98 6.39 -9.96
N ALA A 20 -6.02 5.59 -10.17
CA ALA A 20 -6.68 4.86 -9.11
C ALA A 20 -5.65 3.96 -8.41
N ALA A 21 -5.32 4.27 -7.16
CA ALA A 21 -4.54 3.38 -6.31
C ALA A 21 -5.41 2.15 -6.00
N SER A 22 -5.40 1.15 -6.88
CA SER A 22 -6.04 -0.14 -6.62
C SER A 22 -5.10 -0.95 -5.73
N ALA A 23 -5.35 -0.93 -4.42
CA ALA A 23 -4.68 -1.82 -3.48
C ALA A 23 -5.23 -3.25 -3.66
N GLY A 24 -4.77 -3.93 -4.70
CA GLY A 24 -5.00 -5.37 -4.90
C GLY A 24 -4.16 -6.16 -3.91
N THR A 25 -4.50 -6.11 -2.61
CA THR A 25 -3.72 -6.71 -1.53
C THR A 25 -3.51 -8.21 -1.76
N LEU A 26 -4.55 -8.91 -2.19
CA LEU A 26 -4.47 -10.34 -2.49
C LEU A 26 -3.59 -10.63 -3.71
N ASP A 27 -3.72 -9.85 -4.78
CA ASP A 27 -2.92 -10.03 -6.00
C ASP A 27 -1.44 -9.74 -5.72
N THR A 28 -1.16 -8.73 -4.90
CA THR A 28 0.19 -8.40 -4.43
C THR A 28 0.80 -9.55 -3.64
N VAL A 29 0.04 -10.17 -2.73
CA VAL A 29 0.51 -11.34 -1.95
C VAL A 29 0.75 -12.54 -2.88
N LYS A 30 -0.16 -12.81 -3.81
CA LYS A 30 -0.03 -13.89 -4.79
C LYS A 30 1.21 -13.71 -5.68
N GLN A 31 1.46 -12.49 -6.17
CA GLN A 31 2.65 -12.19 -6.98
C GLN A 31 3.95 -12.30 -6.18
N LYS A 32 3.94 -11.93 -4.90
CA LYS A 32 5.09 -12.12 -4.00
C LYS A 32 5.38 -13.61 -3.71
N GLY A 33 4.37 -14.47 -3.75
CA GLY A 33 4.48 -15.89 -3.45
C GLY A 33 4.58 -16.23 -1.96
N PHE A 34 4.51 -15.24 -1.08
CA PHE A 34 4.48 -15.43 0.38
C PHE A 34 3.72 -14.29 1.07
N LEU A 35 3.17 -14.60 2.25
CA LEU A 35 2.57 -13.60 3.14
C LEU A 35 3.65 -13.07 4.09
N GLN A 36 3.78 -11.75 4.17
CA GLN A 36 4.69 -11.10 5.11
C GLN A 36 3.92 -10.72 6.38
N CYS A 37 4.08 -11.52 7.43
CA CYS A 37 3.45 -11.28 8.73
C CYS A 37 4.37 -10.42 9.61
N GLY A 38 4.07 -9.13 9.73
CA GLY A 38 4.74 -8.23 10.67
C GLY A 38 4.02 -8.24 12.03
N VAL A 39 4.79 -8.21 13.11
CA VAL A 39 4.27 -8.13 14.48
C VAL A 39 5.01 -7.05 15.26
N SER A 40 4.33 -6.38 16.18
CA SER A 40 4.95 -5.41 17.09
C SER A 40 5.71 -6.15 18.18
N THR A 41 7.03 -5.99 18.26
CA THR A 41 7.84 -6.71 19.24
C THR A 41 7.63 -6.19 20.65
N GLY A 42 7.43 -7.08 21.64
CA GLY A 42 7.49 -6.72 23.06
C GLY A 42 6.15 -6.46 23.75
N LEU A 43 5.02 -6.76 23.10
CA LEU A 43 3.73 -6.81 23.79
C LEU A 43 3.50 -8.22 24.35
N ALA A 44 3.86 -8.43 25.61
CA ALA A 44 3.71 -9.71 26.29
C ALA A 44 2.25 -10.20 26.22
N GLY A 45 2.06 -11.45 25.81
CA GLY A 45 0.75 -12.06 25.62
C GLY A 45 0.11 -11.86 24.23
N PHE A 46 0.71 -11.07 23.35
CA PHE A 46 0.22 -10.84 21.98
C PHE A 46 1.28 -11.11 20.91
N SER A 47 2.52 -10.64 21.11
CA SER A 47 3.57 -10.70 20.10
C SER A 47 4.96 -10.69 20.74
N ALA A 48 5.21 -11.75 21.52
CA ALA A 48 6.51 -12.03 22.10
C ALA A 48 7.03 -13.37 21.55
N PRO A 49 8.32 -13.45 21.16
CA PRO A 49 8.94 -14.73 20.88
C PRO A 49 9.06 -15.55 22.18
N ASP A 50 8.96 -16.87 22.07
CA ASP A 50 9.26 -17.79 23.16
C ASP A 50 10.79 -17.98 23.33
N ASP A 51 11.20 -18.82 24.29
CA ASP A 51 12.61 -19.07 24.60
C ASP A 51 13.41 -19.68 23.43
N LYS A 52 12.73 -20.21 22.40
CA LYS A 52 13.35 -20.75 21.19
C LYS A 52 13.37 -19.73 20.04
N GLY A 53 12.79 -18.55 20.25
CA GLY A 53 12.65 -17.51 19.24
C GLY A 53 11.40 -17.67 18.37
N ASP A 54 10.53 -18.64 18.65
CA ASP A 54 9.29 -18.82 17.88
C ASP A 54 8.25 -17.80 18.35
N TRP A 55 7.63 -17.09 17.41
CA TRP A 55 6.61 -16.09 17.72
C TRP A 55 5.28 -16.78 18.08
N LYS A 56 4.68 -16.36 19.22
CA LYS A 56 3.41 -16.89 19.75
C LYS A 56 2.45 -15.75 20.08
N GLY A 57 1.16 -15.98 19.87
CA GLY A 57 0.07 -15.03 20.12
C GLY A 57 -0.95 -15.00 19.00
#